data_AF-A0A0M2H8P3-F1
#
_entry.id   AF-A0A0M2H8P3-F1
#
_cell.length_a   1.000
_cell.length_b   1.000
_cell.length_c   1.000
_cell.angle_alpha   90.00
_cell.angle_beta   90.00
_cell.angle_gamma   90.00
#
_symmetry.space_group_name_H-M   'P 1'
#
loop_
_entity.id
_entity.type
_entity.pdbx_description
1 polymer ?
#
loop_
_entity_poly.entity_id
_entity_poly.type
_entity_poly.pdbx_seq_one_letter_code
_entity_poly.pdbx_strand_id
1 'polypeptide(L)'
;MAQPSRRAVVSLLLAAPAAALLGCTATAADANATVRAATSTPTGATASLGSPAGLPQGPLANAGFGPNGSHWPSRTPRPSDRFDLVVEAECNWGAIGKAIAYVTERTTEGKGAVLVKPGTLPGNGAGSSSTPVLQLVGQADRSYRVLVAPRDGSGSVTHTGSLRIDRVKGVSFVGFWPFPNSVVLTSVEDVAWAWSKGQAFNVTAGKGGPARRIELVECVTPELKITESDAWAFRTAGSALEDVAVVGCYVAPSYKPAGSAAHCDTLQLSGDKPQTTVTVRDSVIFASTNAAFIPSAIAAGVMFDHSLVVGGDRMLQRFPVPPEANAFTSGFPSAVNGSGTVGILSARNSTFIGPVRGEWATVESTTVSGSNLARSATGGFTSDPSLSSIDATWLEKVTPVPTDERLRAVWAL
;
A
#
# COMPACT_ATOMS: atom_id res chain seq x y z
N MET A 1 -36.51 50.86 -17.66
CA MET A 1 -35.41 50.27 -16.86
C MET A 1 -35.47 48.77 -17.06
N ALA A 2 -34.56 48.25 -17.86
CA ALA A 2 -34.54 46.87 -18.33
C ALA A 2 -33.30 46.16 -17.80
N GLN A 3 -33.48 44.94 -17.28
CA GLN A 3 -32.41 43.94 -17.23
C GLN A 3 -32.97 42.56 -17.59
N PRO A 4 -32.45 41.98 -18.67
CA PRO A 4 -32.01 40.59 -18.74
C PRO A 4 -30.48 40.61 -19.08
N SER A 5 -29.63 39.57 -19.06
CA SER A 5 -29.72 38.11 -18.90
C SER A 5 -28.28 37.54 -18.79
N ARG A 6 -28.16 36.33 -18.21
CA ARG A 6 -27.31 35.16 -18.58
C ARG A 6 -25.76 35.24 -18.71
N ARG A 7 -25.17 34.17 -18.13
CA ARG A 7 -24.11 33.25 -18.62
C ARG A 7 -22.62 33.59 -18.38
N ALA A 8 -22.01 32.63 -17.68
CA ALA A 8 -20.70 31.99 -17.90
C ALA A 8 -19.43 32.85 -17.83
N VAL A 9 -18.58 32.54 -16.84
CA VAL A 9 -17.12 32.55 -17.02
C VAL A 9 -16.52 31.33 -16.31
N VAL A 10 -15.86 30.50 -17.13
CA VAL A 10 -14.90 29.47 -16.77
C VAL A 10 -13.51 30.12 -16.67
N SER A 11 -12.65 29.60 -15.80
CA SER A 11 -11.18 29.47 -15.96
C SER A 11 -10.27 30.09 -14.88
N LEU A 12 -9.41 29.20 -14.36
CA LEU A 12 -7.98 29.35 -14.04
C LEU A 12 -7.49 30.52 -13.17
N LEU A 13 -6.91 30.17 -12.02
CA LEU A 13 -5.70 30.77 -11.41
C LEU A 13 -5.29 29.84 -10.25
N LEU A 14 -4.05 29.52 -9.93
CA LEU A 14 -2.75 29.56 -10.59
C LEU A 14 -1.83 28.83 -9.57
N ALA A 15 -0.98 27.93 -10.04
CA ALA A 15 0.10 27.41 -9.23
C ALA A 15 1.06 28.54 -8.82
N ALA A 16 1.49 28.57 -7.57
CA ALA A 16 2.75 29.21 -7.17
C ALA A 16 3.34 28.51 -5.92
N PRO A 17 4.64 28.15 -5.96
CA PRO A 17 5.39 27.59 -4.83
C PRO A 17 6.19 28.68 -4.09
N ALA A 18 6.40 28.53 -2.77
CA ALA A 18 7.52 29.07 -1.97
C ALA A 18 7.25 28.75 -0.48
N ALA A 19 8.01 27.85 0.13
CA ALA A 19 9.25 28.14 0.88
C ALA A 19 8.99 28.82 2.24
N ALA A 20 9.15 28.04 3.32
CA ALA A 20 9.55 28.53 4.63
C ALA A 20 10.70 27.66 5.14
N LEU A 21 11.90 28.20 4.96
CA LEU A 21 13.17 27.78 5.56
C LEU A 21 13.26 28.35 6.97
N LEU A 22 13.33 27.50 7.99
CA LEU A 22 13.98 27.73 9.29
C LEU A 22 14.45 26.33 9.72
N GLY A 23 15.72 26.00 9.91
CA GLY A 23 16.84 26.80 10.37
C GLY A 23 17.39 26.13 11.63
N CYS A 24 18.06 24.98 11.49
CA CYS A 24 18.91 24.38 12.52
C CYS A 24 20.05 23.65 11.82
N THR A 25 21.21 24.29 11.79
CA THR A 25 22.48 23.76 11.30
C THR A 25 22.98 22.67 12.24
N ALA A 26 22.82 21.41 11.87
CA ALA A 26 23.65 20.34 12.42
C ALA A 26 24.94 20.28 11.62
N THR A 27 26.05 20.53 12.31
CA THR A 27 27.42 20.35 11.83
C THR A 27 27.57 18.96 11.22
N ALA A 28 27.93 18.91 9.94
CA ALA A 28 28.31 17.69 9.25
C ALA A 28 29.58 17.13 9.91
N ALA A 29 29.44 16.04 10.65
CA ALA A 29 30.58 15.21 10.99
C ALA A 29 30.99 14.45 9.72
N ASP A 30 32.24 14.65 9.30
CA ASP A 30 32.92 13.92 8.24
C ASP A 30 32.84 12.40 8.51
N ALA A 31 31.86 11.74 7.91
CA ALA A 31 31.80 10.28 7.82
C ALA A 31 32.50 9.82 6.53
N ASN A 32 33.77 10.15 6.39
CA ASN A 32 34.63 9.63 5.33
C ASN A 32 35.46 8.42 5.80
N ALA A 33 34.82 7.55 6.61
CA ALA A 33 35.35 6.22 6.90
C ALA A 33 34.99 5.29 5.73
N THR A 34 35.84 5.28 4.71
CA THR A 34 35.80 4.30 3.62
C THR A 34 36.19 2.93 4.19
N VAL A 35 35.22 2.19 4.72
CA VAL A 35 35.35 0.75 4.89
C VAL A 35 35.37 0.15 3.49
N ARG A 36 36.57 -0.23 3.01
CA ARG A 36 36.72 -1.11 1.84
C ARG A 36 36.06 -2.45 2.17
N ALA A 37 34.75 -2.55 1.93
CA ALA A 37 34.07 -3.83 1.88
C ALA A 37 34.67 -4.62 0.72
N ALA A 38 35.27 -5.77 1.02
CA ALA A 38 35.71 -6.71 -0.02
C ALA A 38 34.53 -6.97 -0.96
N THR A 39 34.70 -6.67 -2.25
CA THR A 39 33.71 -6.96 -3.29
C THR A 39 33.69 -8.46 -3.55
N SER A 40 33.02 -9.21 -2.68
CA SER A 40 32.66 -10.60 -2.98
C SER A 40 31.65 -10.60 -4.13
N THR A 41 31.93 -11.40 -5.15
CA THR A 41 30.97 -11.66 -6.22
C THR A 41 29.88 -12.57 -5.64
N PRO A 42 28.59 -12.32 -5.91
CA PRO A 42 27.53 -13.23 -5.49
C PRO A 42 27.81 -14.63 -6.02
N THR A 43 27.71 -15.63 -5.13
CA THR A 43 27.71 -17.04 -5.52
C THR A 43 26.31 -17.58 -5.23
N GLY A 44 25.84 -18.48 -6.09
CA GLY A 44 24.52 -19.07 -5.94
C GLY A 44 24.55 -20.57 -6.16
N ALA A 45 23.52 -21.22 -5.66
CA ALA A 45 23.31 -22.65 -5.79
C ALA A 45 21.88 -22.91 -6.27
N THR A 46 21.66 -24.07 -6.89
CA THR A 46 20.31 -24.59 -7.12
C THR A 46 19.81 -25.18 -5.81
N ALA A 47 18.65 -24.73 -5.32
CA ALA A 47 18.09 -25.19 -4.05
C ALA A 47 16.56 -25.10 -4.03
N SER A 48 15.95 -25.83 -3.09
CA SER A 48 14.62 -25.52 -2.57
C SER A 48 14.82 -24.75 -1.26
N LEU A 49 13.97 -23.75 -0.99
CA LEU A 49 14.10 -22.92 0.22
C LEU A 49 13.53 -23.59 1.48
N GLY A 50 12.96 -24.80 1.34
CA GLY A 50 12.27 -25.51 2.42
C GLY A 50 10.76 -25.57 2.16
N SER A 51 10.07 -26.33 3.01
CA SER A 51 8.60 -26.31 3.03
C SER A 51 8.12 -25.20 3.95
N PRO A 52 7.09 -24.42 3.56
CA PRO A 52 6.50 -23.43 4.46
C PRO A 52 6.07 -24.10 5.76
N ALA A 53 6.20 -23.38 6.87
CA ALA A 53 5.85 -23.88 8.19
C ALA A 53 4.32 -23.98 8.34
N GLY A 54 3.74 -25.08 7.86
CA GLY A 54 2.33 -25.43 8.04
C GLY A 54 1.33 -24.53 7.30
N LEU A 55 0.05 -24.88 7.40
CA LEU A 55 -1.05 -24.04 6.91
C LEU A 55 -1.27 -22.85 7.84
N PRO A 56 -1.70 -21.67 7.35
CA PRO A 56 -2.05 -20.53 8.19
C PRO A 56 -2.98 -20.94 9.34
N GLN A 57 -2.67 -20.51 10.57
CA GLN A 57 -3.44 -20.85 11.77
C GLN A 57 -3.95 -19.60 12.51
N GLY A 58 -4.87 -19.84 13.43
CA GLY A 58 -5.35 -18.83 14.37
C GLY A 58 -6.45 -17.91 13.79
N PRO A 59 -6.78 -16.81 14.50
CA PRO A 59 -7.89 -15.94 14.13
C PRO A 59 -7.78 -15.37 12.69
N LEU A 60 -6.58 -14.94 12.28
CA LEU A 60 -6.38 -14.37 10.94
C LEU A 60 -6.59 -15.37 9.81
N ALA A 61 -6.29 -16.66 10.01
CA ALA A 61 -6.46 -17.67 8.97
C ALA A 61 -7.93 -17.82 8.50
N ASN A 62 -8.88 -17.43 9.36
CA ASN A 62 -10.31 -17.45 9.07
C ASN A 62 -10.88 -16.05 8.79
N ALA A 63 -10.02 -15.02 8.64
CA ALA A 63 -10.47 -13.67 8.37
C ALA A 63 -11.19 -13.61 7.01
N GLY A 64 -12.36 -12.96 6.99
CA GLY A 64 -13.09 -12.71 5.76
C GLY A 64 -12.47 -11.58 4.93
N PHE A 65 -11.78 -10.65 5.59
CA PHE A 65 -11.07 -9.53 4.94
C PHE A 65 -9.75 -9.23 5.67
N GLY A 66 -8.74 -8.83 4.90
CA GLY A 66 -7.40 -8.53 5.38
C GLY A 66 -6.46 -9.73 5.30
N PRO A 67 -5.35 -9.71 6.07
CA PRO A 67 -4.31 -10.72 5.98
C PRO A 67 -4.79 -12.05 6.56
N ASN A 68 -4.60 -13.14 5.83
CA ASN A 68 -4.93 -14.50 6.28
C ASN A 68 -3.87 -15.54 5.88
N GLY A 69 -2.77 -15.11 5.25
CA GLY A 69 -1.68 -15.97 4.77
C GLY A 69 -1.98 -16.73 3.48
N SER A 70 -3.18 -16.61 2.91
CA SER A 70 -3.57 -17.36 1.71
C SER A 70 -3.17 -16.65 0.41
N HIS A 71 -2.94 -15.34 0.46
CA HIS A 71 -2.61 -14.56 -0.72
C HIS A 71 -1.11 -14.62 -1.01
N TRP A 72 -0.77 -14.75 -2.28
CA TRP A 72 0.61 -14.73 -2.78
C TRP A 72 0.68 -13.88 -4.04
N PRO A 73 1.72 -13.03 -4.22
CA PRO A 73 1.84 -12.23 -5.42
C PRO A 73 1.90 -13.09 -6.69
N SER A 74 1.23 -12.63 -7.75
CA SER A 74 1.27 -13.30 -9.04
C SER A 74 2.69 -13.34 -9.61
N ARG A 75 3.03 -14.35 -10.43
CA ARG A 75 4.36 -14.49 -11.05
C ARG A 75 5.53 -14.44 -10.06
N THR A 76 5.32 -14.70 -8.79
CA THR A 76 6.38 -14.78 -7.78
C THR A 76 6.61 -16.24 -7.40
N PRO A 77 7.84 -16.77 -7.52
CA PRO A 77 8.15 -18.12 -7.05
C PRO A 77 7.78 -18.29 -5.58
N ARG A 78 7.15 -19.40 -5.21
CA ARG A 78 6.87 -19.74 -3.81
C ARG A 78 8.12 -20.36 -3.16
N PRO A 79 8.31 -20.27 -1.83
CA PRO A 79 9.44 -20.92 -1.15
C PRO A 79 9.53 -22.43 -1.41
N SER A 80 8.37 -23.09 -1.54
CA SER A 80 8.26 -24.52 -1.85
C SER A 80 8.60 -24.87 -3.31
N ASP A 81 8.78 -23.88 -4.19
CA ASP A 81 9.17 -24.14 -5.57
C ASP A 81 10.62 -24.62 -5.66
N ARG A 82 10.94 -25.26 -6.78
CA ARG A 82 12.33 -25.46 -7.19
C ARG A 82 12.86 -24.16 -7.78
N PHE A 83 13.99 -23.69 -7.28
CA PHE A 83 14.70 -22.53 -7.83
C PHE A 83 15.85 -22.97 -8.72
N ASP A 84 16.02 -22.28 -9.84
CA ASP A 84 17.18 -22.46 -10.72
C ASP A 84 18.44 -21.89 -10.06
N LEU A 85 18.26 -20.78 -9.34
CA LEU A 85 19.32 -20.07 -8.65
C LEU A 85 18.82 -19.40 -7.37
N VAL A 86 19.50 -19.69 -6.26
CA VAL A 86 19.35 -19.01 -4.98
C VAL A 86 20.68 -18.36 -4.62
N VAL A 87 20.64 -17.08 -4.26
CA VAL A 87 21.81 -16.30 -3.84
C VAL A 87 21.56 -15.75 -2.43
N GLU A 88 22.51 -15.93 -1.53
CA GLU A 88 22.48 -15.22 -0.26
C GLU A 88 23.10 -13.82 -0.39
N ALA A 89 22.44 -12.81 0.16
CA ALA A 89 22.93 -11.44 0.24
C ALA A 89 23.19 -11.07 1.70
N GLU A 90 24.28 -10.34 1.93
CA GLU A 90 24.48 -9.63 3.19
C GLU A 90 23.36 -8.62 3.42
N CYS A 91 23.04 -8.32 4.70
CA CYS A 91 21.97 -7.41 5.10
C CYS A 91 22.33 -5.93 4.83
N ASN A 92 22.54 -5.58 3.56
CA ASN A 92 22.72 -4.22 3.10
C ASN A 92 22.19 -4.07 1.68
N TRP A 93 21.64 -2.89 1.35
CA TRP A 93 20.99 -2.65 0.07
C TRP A 93 21.90 -2.82 -1.15
N GLY A 94 23.20 -2.51 -1.02
CA GLY A 94 24.17 -2.69 -2.10
C GLY A 94 24.37 -4.16 -2.47
N ALA A 95 24.48 -5.05 -1.48
CA ALA A 95 24.58 -6.49 -1.68
C ALA A 95 23.29 -7.08 -2.23
N ILE A 96 22.14 -6.64 -1.72
CA ILE A 96 20.81 -7.05 -2.22
C ILE A 96 20.68 -6.67 -3.70
N GLY A 97 21.02 -5.42 -4.07
CA GLY A 97 20.98 -4.97 -5.46
C GLY A 97 21.87 -5.79 -6.40
N LYS A 98 23.11 -6.10 -5.98
CA LYS A 98 24.03 -6.97 -6.74
C LYS A 98 23.49 -8.40 -6.89
N ALA A 99 22.91 -8.96 -5.84
CA ALA A 99 22.31 -10.29 -5.88
C ALA A 99 21.09 -10.33 -6.82
N ILE A 100 20.21 -9.31 -6.79
CA ILE A 100 19.09 -9.18 -7.72
C ILE A 100 19.58 -9.14 -9.16
N ALA A 101 20.59 -8.31 -9.47
CA ALA A 101 21.15 -8.22 -10.81
C ALA A 101 21.74 -9.57 -11.26
N TYR A 102 22.54 -10.21 -10.41
CA TYR A 102 23.15 -11.52 -10.68
C TYR A 102 22.11 -12.60 -10.98
N VAL A 103 21.06 -12.68 -10.16
CA VAL A 103 19.94 -13.61 -10.35
C VAL A 103 19.19 -13.30 -11.63
N THR A 104 18.92 -12.01 -11.91
CA THR A 104 18.18 -11.57 -13.09
C THR A 104 18.85 -12.00 -14.39
N GLU A 105 20.17 -11.82 -14.50
CA GLU A 105 20.95 -12.21 -15.68
C GLU A 105 20.95 -13.72 -15.94
N ARG A 106 20.78 -14.55 -14.90
CA ARG A 106 20.99 -16.01 -14.94
C ARG A 106 19.70 -16.81 -14.88
N THR A 107 18.56 -16.16 -14.65
CA THR A 107 17.25 -16.80 -14.54
C THR A 107 16.22 -16.07 -15.39
N THR A 108 16.60 -15.63 -16.59
CA THR A 108 15.75 -14.80 -17.47
C THR A 108 14.34 -15.39 -17.66
N GLU A 109 14.25 -16.69 -17.89
CA GLU A 109 12.98 -17.46 -17.96
C GLU A 109 12.72 -18.34 -16.72
N GLY A 110 13.63 -18.31 -15.76
CA GLY A 110 13.67 -19.21 -14.62
C GLY A 110 13.19 -18.59 -13.31
N LYS A 111 13.13 -19.42 -12.26
CA LYS A 111 12.81 -19.01 -10.89
C LYS A 111 14.10 -18.70 -10.12
N GLY A 112 14.25 -17.45 -9.70
CA GLY A 112 15.41 -16.98 -8.95
C GLY A 112 15.03 -16.40 -7.59
N ALA A 113 15.87 -16.60 -6.59
CA ALA A 113 15.72 -16.03 -5.25
C ALA A 113 16.98 -15.35 -4.72
N VAL A 114 16.76 -14.30 -3.94
CA VAL A 114 17.76 -13.64 -3.09
C VAL A 114 17.31 -13.76 -1.64
N LEU A 115 18.11 -14.47 -0.83
CA LEU A 115 17.89 -14.60 0.61
C LEU A 115 18.76 -13.60 1.36
N VAL A 116 18.14 -12.68 2.10
CA VAL A 116 18.86 -11.65 2.85
C VAL A 116 19.18 -12.19 4.23
N LYS A 117 20.46 -12.24 4.59
CA LYS A 117 20.89 -12.64 5.93
C LYS A 117 20.29 -11.74 7.00
N PRO A 118 20.14 -12.20 8.25
CA PRO A 118 19.67 -11.37 9.34
C PRO A 118 20.52 -10.12 9.55
N GLY A 119 19.88 -9.04 10.01
CA GLY A 119 20.56 -7.79 10.30
C GLY A 119 19.64 -6.58 10.25
N THR A 120 20.23 -5.41 10.02
CA THR A 120 19.52 -4.13 9.98
C THR A 120 19.80 -3.39 8.69
N LEU A 121 18.75 -3.07 7.94
CA LEU A 121 18.81 -2.27 6.72
C LEU A 121 18.60 -0.78 7.03
N PRO A 122 19.45 0.12 6.52
CA PRO A 122 19.24 1.55 6.69
C PRO A 122 18.06 2.05 5.84
N GLY A 123 17.36 3.08 6.29
CA GLY A 123 16.35 3.79 5.52
C GLY A 123 16.75 5.24 5.26
N ASN A 124 16.31 5.78 4.11
CA ASN A 124 16.62 7.14 3.65
C ASN A 124 15.37 8.04 3.57
N GLY A 125 14.24 7.57 4.09
CA GLY A 125 12.93 8.23 3.99
C GLY A 125 12.04 7.61 2.91
N ALA A 126 10.74 7.92 2.98
CA ALA A 126 9.72 7.47 2.02
C ALA A 126 8.98 8.64 1.34
N GLY A 127 9.66 9.79 1.21
CA GLY A 127 9.19 10.92 0.40
C GLY A 127 9.64 10.79 -1.06
N SER A 128 8.96 11.47 -1.98
CA SER A 128 9.37 11.52 -3.39
C SER A 128 10.75 12.17 -3.60
N SER A 129 11.20 13.02 -2.68
CA SER A 129 12.53 13.64 -2.63
C SER A 129 13.57 12.84 -1.85
N SER A 130 13.18 11.77 -1.15
CA SER A 130 14.12 10.93 -0.39
C SER A 130 15.10 10.22 -1.33
N THR A 131 16.36 10.05 -0.93
CA THR A 131 17.32 9.24 -1.69
C THR A 131 16.85 7.78 -1.69
N PRO A 132 16.74 7.09 -2.84
CA PRO A 132 16.33 5.69 -2.86
C PRO A 132 17.35 4.80 -2.16
N VAL A 133 16.87 3.82 -1.39
CA VAL A 133 17.74 2.81 -0.77
C VAL A 133 18.15 1.74 -1.78
N LEU A 134 17.28 1.49 -2.76
CA LEU A 134 17.50 0.57 -3.87
C LEU A 134 16.94 1.20 -5.14
N GLN A 135 17.72 1.20 -6.22
CA GLN A 135 17.28 1.76 -7.48
C GLN A 135 17.89 1.06 -8.70
N LEU A 136 17.20 1.13 -9.84
CA LEU A 136 17.72 0.70 -11.15
C LEU A 136 18.24 -0.74 -11.16
N VAL A 137 17.48 -1.67 -10.55
CA VAL A 137 17.81 -3.10 -10.54
C VAL A 137 16.66 -3.95 -11.05
N GLY A 138 17.01 -5.12 -11.57
CA GLY A 138 16.07 -6.09 -12.11
C GLY A 138 15.62 -5.77 -13.54
N GLN A 139 14.64 -6.53 -14.02
CA GLN A 139 14.12 -6.47 -15.38
C GLN A 139 12.62 -6.78 -15.37
N ALA A 140 11.83 -5.99 -16.09
CA ALA A 140 10.39 -6.19 -16.23
C ALA A 140 10.07 -7.36 -17.18
N ASP A 141 8.78 -7.71 -17.26
CA ASP A 141 8.20 -8.66 -18.22
C ASP A 141 8.77 -10.08 -18.17
N ARG A 142 9.37 -10.45 -17.03
CA ARG A 142 9.81 -11.81 -16.76
C ARG A 142 8.62 -12.73 -16.49
N SER A 143 8.77 -13.99 -16.89
CA SER A 143 7.84 -15.08 -16.55
C SER A 143 7.65 -15.21 -15.03
N TYR A 144 8.74 -15.04 -14.27
CA TYR A 144 8.75 -14.97 -12.81
C TYR A 144 9.58 -13.76 -12.33
N ARG A 145 9.06 -13.04 -11.33
CA ARG A 145 9.80 -12.02 -10.59
C ARG A 145 10.92 -12.69 -9.76
N VAL A 146 12.00 -11.97 -9.50
CA VAL A 146 12.98 -12.39 -8.48
C VAL A 146 12.31 -12.33 -7.11
N LEU A 147 12.30 -13.44 -6.37
CA LEU A 147 11.92 -13.43 -4.96
C LEU A 147 13.06 -12.86 -4.13
N VAL A 148 12.80 -11.83 -3.34
CA VAL A 148 13.71 -11.30 -2.33
C VAL A 148 13.02 -11.47 -0.98
N ALA A 149 13.65 -12.21 -0.07
CA ALA A 149 13.08 -12.52 1.23
C ALA A 149 14.16 -12.56 2.33
N PRO A 150 13.82 -12.27 3.60
CA PRO A 150 14.71 -12.58 4.72
C PRO A 150 14.97 -14.09 4.80
N ARG A 151 16.23 -14.48 4.95
CA ARG A 151 16.66 -15.90 5.00
C ARG A 151 16.04 -16.64 6.17
N ASP A 152 16.00 -15.98 7.33
CA ASP A 152 15.58 -16.59 8.61
C ASP A 152 14.14 -16.16 8.98
N GLY A 153 13.34 -15.84 7.95
CA GLY A 153 11.93 -15.50 8.10
C GLY A 153 11.66 -14.05 8.53
N SER A 154 10.37 -13.72 8.61
CA SER A 154 9.87 -12.39 8.93
C SER A 154 10.40 -11.89 10.28
N GLY A 155 10.98 -10.69 10.28
CA GLY A 155 11.56 -10.05 11.47
C GLY A 155 13.06 -10.31 11.69
N SER A 156 13.69 -11.22 10.94
CA SER A 156 15.16 -11.38 10.97
C SER A 156 15.92 -10.20 10.35
N VAL A 157 15.24 -9.43 9.48
CA VAL A 157 15.72 -8.17 8.91
C VAL A 157 14.91 -7.01 9.49
N THR A 158 15.61 -6.08 10.15
CA THR A 158 15.05 -4.88 10.77
C THR A 158 15.40 -3.63 9.98
N HIS A 159 14.75 -2.49 10.27
CA HIS A 159 14.92 -1.25 9.51
C HIS A 159 15.09 -0.04 10.43
N THR A 160 16.06 0.83 10.15
CA THR A 160 16.26 2.07 10.94
C THR A 160 15.48 3.26 10.40
N GLY A 161 14.86 3.14 9.22
CA GLY A 161 14.16 4.25 8.59
C GLY A 161 13.23 3.80 7.47
N SER A 162 12.49 4.76 6.94
CA SER A 162 11.58 4.54 5.80
C SER A 162 12.34 4.32 4.50
N LEU A 163 11.72 3.56 3.59
CA LEU A 163 12.34 3.04 2.39
C LEU A 163 11.75 3.69 1.15
N ARG A 164 12.61 4.15 0.25
CA ARG A 164 12.24 4.44 -1.14
C ARG A 164 12.91 3.45 -2.08
N ILE A 165 12.09 2.74 -2.84
CA ILE A 165 12.49 1.82 -3.91
C ILE A 165 12.18 2.49 -5.24
N ASP A 166 13.19 2.74 -6.08
CA ASP A 166 13.04 3.57 -7.27
C ASP A 166 13.44 2.85 -8.56
N ARG A 167 12.54 2.76 -9.55
CA ARG A 167 12.83 2.13 -10.85
C ARG A 167 13.37 0.70 -10.74
N VAL A 168 12.92 -0.03 -9.72
CA VAL A 168 13.14 -1.48 -9.60
C VAL A 168 12.11 -2.20 -10.45
N LYS A 169 12.54 -3.28 -11.13
CA LYS A 169 11.70 -4.01 -12.08
C LYS A 169 11.74 -5.52 -11.90
N GLY A 170 10.58 -6.18 -11.96
CA GLY A 170 10.48 -7.64 -11.92
C GLY A 170 10.99 -8.27 -10.62
N VAL A 171 10.74 -7.63 -9.47
CA VAL A 171 11.20 -8.07 -8.14
C VAL A 171 10.02 -8.15 -7.18
N SER A 172 9.99 -9.19 -6.36
CA SER A 172 9.03 -9.34 -5.26
C SER A 172 9.77 -9.29 -3.93
N PHE A 173 9.41 -8.36 -3.06
CA PHE A 173 9.90 -8.31 -1.69
C PHE A 173 8.87 -8.96 -0.78
N VAL A 174 9.23 -10.04 -0.09
CA VAL A 174 8.30 -10.81 0.75
C VAL A 174 8.87 -10.98 2.15
N GLY A 175 8.09 -10.71 3.19
CA GLY A 175 8.48 -10.96 4.59
C GLY A 175 9.30 -9.83 5.26
N PHE A 176 9.49 -8.70 4.59
CA PHE A 176 10.17 -7.54 5.19
C PHE A 176 9.23 -6.75 6.09
N TRP A 177 9.63 -6.44 7.32
CA TRP A 177 8.82 -5.67 8.28
C TRP A 177 9.47 -4.30 8.53
N PRO A 178 9.17 -3.28 7.70
CA PRO A 178 9.69 -1.93 7.88
C PRO A 178 9.11 -1.20 9.11
N PHE A 179 8.00 -1.64 9.68
CA PHE A 179 7.34 -1.00 10.83
C PHE A 179 8.33 -0.64 11.97
N PRO A 180 8.28 0.59 12.54
CA PRO A 180 7.28 1.66 12.36
C PRO A 180 7.54 2.57 11.16
N ASN A 181 8.33 2.12 10.18
CA ASN A 181 8.66 2.90 8.99
C ASN A 181 7.73 2.61 7.81
N SER A 182 7.81 3.47 6.79
CA SER A 182 7.01 3.41 5.57
C SER A 182 7.83 2.92 4.37
N VAL A 183 7.14 2.45 3.33
CA VAL A 183 7.70 2.12 2.02
C VAL A 183 7.07 3.02 0.96
N VAL A 184 7.87 3.52 0.03
CA VAL A 184 7.39 4.12 -1.22
C VAL A 184 8.04 3.46 -2.42
N LEU A 185 7.20 2.99 -3.34
CA LEU A 185 7.59 2.45 -4.63
C LEU A 185 7.49 3.55 -5.69
N THR A 186 8.62 3.99 -6.24
CA THR A 186 8.66 5.08 -7.22
C THR A 186 9.05 4.57 -8.60
N SER A 187 8.21 4.83 -9.61
CA SER A 187 8.45 4.45 -11.02
C SER A 187 8.84 2.97 -11.20
N VAL A 188 8.26 2.08 -10.40
CA VAL A 188 8.56 0.63 -10.41
C VAL A 188 7.68 -0.10 -11.42
N GLU A 189 8.14 -1.26 -11.89
CA GLU A 189 7.43 -2.04 -12.90
C GLU A 189 7.48 -3.54 -12.59
N ASP A 190 6.37 -4.25 -12.65
CA ASP A 190 6.31 -5.68 -12.28
C ASP A 190 6.87 -5.95 -10.88
N VAL A 191 6.51 -5.13 -9.90
CA VAL A 191 6.99 -5.25 -8.52
C VAL A 191 5.88 -5.76 -7.61
N ALA A 192 6.24 -6.66 -6.70
CA ALA A 192 5.38 -7.01 -5.57
C ALA A 192 6.04 -6.65 -4.24
N TRP A 193 5.22 -6.24 -3.28
CA TRP A 193 5.58 -6.14 -1.87
C TRP A 193 4.56 -6.92 -1.06
N ALA A 194 5.00 -7.91 -0.28
CA ALA A 194 4.08 -8.85 0.33
C ALA A 194 4.47 -9.29 1.74
N TRP A 195 3.46 -9.75 2.48
CA TRP A 195 3.59 -10.31 3.84
C TRP A 195 4.41 -9.38 4.72
N SER A 196 3.93 -8.13 4.83
CA SER A 196 4.73 -7.03 5.34
C SER A 196 3.95 -6.17 6.32
N LYS A 197 4.57 -5.86 7.46
CA LYS A 197 4.07 -4.87 8.43
C LYS A 197 4.81 -3.54 8.24
N GLY A 198 4.08 -2.44 8.02
CA GLY A 198 4.65 -1.11 7.79
C GLY A 198 3.69 0.03 8.11
N GLN A 199 4.21 1.23 8.34
CA GLN A 199 3.40 2.41 8.68
C GLN A 199 2.65 2.99 7.48
N ALA A 200 3.16 2.77 6.27
CA ALA A 200 2.51 3.12 5.00
C ALA A 200 3.14 2.33 3.85
N PHE A 201 2.35 2.07 2.82
CA PHE A 201 2.80 1.49 1.55
C PHE A 201 2.32 2.38 0.41
N ASN A 202 3.22 3.24 -0.07
CA ASN A 202 2.92 4.26 -1.07
C ASN A 202 3.43 3.83 -2.45
N VAL A 203 2.76 4.33 -3.49
CA VAL A 203 3.16 4.16 -4.88
C VAL A 203 3.24 5.53 -5.52
N THR A 204 4.25 5.78 -6.34
CA THR A 204 4.39 7.04 -7.07
C THR A 204 4.89 6.78 -8.48
N ALA A 205 4.10 7.09 -9.49
CA ALA A 205 4.55 7.21 -10.88
C ALA A 205 5.25 8.55 -11.07
N GLY A 206 6.59 8.55 -11.02
CA GLY A 206 7.38 9.77 -11.02
C GLY A 206 7.86 10.20 -12.41
N LYS A 207 8.68 11.24 -12.45
CA LYS A 207 9.37 11.68 -13.68
C LYS A 207 10.34 10.63 -14.24
N GLY A 208 10.74 9.65 -13.43
CA GLY A 208 11.63 8.56 -13.82
C GLY A 208 10.96 7.46 -14.65
N GLY A 209 9.64 7.47 -14.76
CA GLY A 209 8.86 6.50 -15.55
C GLY A 209 7.51 6.16 -14.91
N PRO A 210 6.70 5.34 -15.60
CA PRO A 210 5.43 4.88 -15.06
C PRO A 210 5.64 4.01 -13.81
N ALA A 211 4.60 3.91 -13.00
CA ALA A 211 4.49 2.87 -11.97
C ALA A 211 3.42 1.87 -12.43
N ARG A 212 3.79 0.63 -12.75
CA ARG A 212 2.83 -0.33 -13.32
C ARG A 212 3.00 -1.78 -12.91
N ARG A 213 1.89 -2.54 -12.92
CA ARG A 213 1.82 -3.97 -12.58
C ARG A 213 2.39 -4.23 -11.18
N ILE A 214 1.86 -3.50 -10.21
CA ILE A 214 2.30 -3.48 -8.82
C ILE A 214 1.32 -4.29 -7.97
N GLU A 215 1.84 -5.16 -7.12
CA GLU A 215 1.03 -5.93 -6.18
C GLU A 215 1.48 -5.66 -4.74
N LEU A 216 0.58 -5.10 -3.93
CA LEU A 216 0.72 -5.03 -2.48
C LEU A 216 -0.13 -6.15 -1.88
N VAL A 217 0.50 -7.18 -1.32
CA VAL A 217 -0.18 -8.43 -0.93
C VAL A 217 0.00 -8.71 0.55
N GLU A 218 -1.07 -8.61 1.32
CA GLU A 218 -1.06 -8.68 2.78
C GLU A 218 -0.05 -7.68 3.38
N CYS A 219 -0.09 -6.45 2.87
CA CYS A 219 0.59 -5.32 3.45
C CYS A 219 -0.29 -4.74 4.58
N VAL A 220 0.28 -4.66 5.77
CA VAL A 220 -0.44 -4.35 7.00
C VAL A 220 0.09 -3.05 7.60
N THR A 221 -0.80 -2.07 7.70
CA THR A 221 -0.66 -0.89 8.55
C THR A 221 -1.58 -1.09 9.76
N PRO A 222 -1.05 -1.55 10.90
CA PRO A 222 -1.88 -2.08 11.99
C PRO A 222 -2.35 -1.00 12.96
N GLU A 223 -1.58 0.08 13.08
CA GLU A 223 -1.77 1.12 14.09
C GLU A 223 -2.20 2.42 13.42
N LEU A 224 -3.11 3.13 14.08
CA LEU A 224 -3.43 4.50 13.70
C LEU A 224 -2.20 5.39 13.85
N LYS A 225 -2.14 6.49 13.08
CA LYS A 225 -1.12 7.52 13.28
C LYS A 225 -1.74 8.91 13.33
N ILE A 226 -1.08 9.81 14.04
CA ILE A 226 -1.44 11.22 14.08
C ILE A 226 -0.49 11.99 13.19
N THR A 227 -1.01 12.52 12.09
CA THR A 227 -0.19 13.09 11.02
C THR A 227 -1.03 13.98 10.10
N GLU A 228 -0.37 14.84 9.32
CA GLU A 228 -1.01 15.67 8.30
C GLU A 228 -0.91 15.06 6.89
N SER A 229 -0.82 13.73 6.83
CA SER A 229 -0.66 12.98 5.59
C SER A 229 -1.61 11.80 5.55
N ASP A 230 -1.90 11.30 4.34
CA ASP A 230 -2.66 10.09 4.17
C ASP A 230 -1.97 8.88 4.84
N ALA A 231 -2.75 7.85 5.15
CA ALA A 231 -2.16 6.59 5.61
C ALA A 231 -1.34 5.99 4.48
N TRP A 232 -1.99 5.73 3.34
CA TRP A 232 -1.40 5.30 2.08
C TRP A 232 -1.86 6.25 0.97
N ALA A 233 -1.02 6.40 -0.04
CA ALA A 233 -1.44 7.09 -1.24
C ALA A 233 -0.64 6.70 -2.48
N PHE A 234 -1.38 6.65 -3.59
CA PHE A 234 -0.89 6.32 -4.91
C PHE A 234 -0.95 7.56 -5.78
N ARG A 235 0.23 8.02 -6.18
CA ARG A 235 0.41 9.33 -6.79
C ARG A 235 0.93 9.23 -8.21
N THR A 236 0.47 10.13 -9.06
CA THR A 236 1.15 10.43 -10.32
C THR A 236 1.80 11.80 -10.24
N ALA A 237 3.06 11.88 -10.63
CA ALA A 237 3.87 13.09 -10.67
C ALA A 237 4.75 13.07 -11.92
N GLY A 238 4.12 13.16 -13.09
CA GLY A 238 4.78 13.20 -14.40
C GLY A 238 4.61 11.96 -15.28
N SER A 239 4.29 10.80 -14.72
CA SER A 239 4.00 9.56 -15.48
C SER A 239 2.71 8.89 -15.03
N ALA A 240 2.18 7.98 -15.87
CA ALA A 240 0.97 7.21 -15.56
C ALA A 240 1.20 6.14 -14.49
N LEU A 241 0.13 5.85 -13.74
CA LEU A 241 0.04 4.75 -12.80
C LEU A 241 -0.99 3.75 -13.31
N GLU A 242 -0.62 2.47 -13.41
CA GLU A 242 -1.43 1.46 -14.07
C GLU A 242 -1.33 0.11 -13.35
N ASP A 243 -2.42 -0.66 -13.28
CA ASP A 243 -2.44 -2.03 -12.77
C ASP A 243 -1.83 -2.16 -11.36
N VAL A 244 -2.41 -1.46 -10.39
CA VAL A 244 -2.03 -1.58 -8.97
C VAL A 244 -3.06 -2.43 -8.24
N ALA A 245 -2.62 -3.54 -7.67
CA ALA A 245 -3.46 -4.42 -6.86
C ALA A 245 -3.07 -4.31 -5.37
N VAL A 246 -4.09 -4.17 -4.52
CA VAL A 246 -4.01 -4.19 -3.06
C VAL A 246 -4.82 -5.40 -2.61
N VAL A 247 -4.16 -6.48 -2.19
CA VAL A 247 -4.76 -7.79 -1.99
C VAL A 247 -4.56 -8.26 -0.55
N GLY A 248 -5.62 -8.62 0.18
CA GLY A 248 -5.50 -9.11 1.55
C GLY A 248 -4.91 -8.09 2.54
N CYS A 249 -4.96 -6.79 2.24
CA CYS A 249 -4.32 -5.76 3.05
C CYS A 249 -5.19 -5.31 4.22
N TYR A 250 -4.55 -4.82 5.29
CA TYR A 250 -5.21 -4.20 6.44
C TYR A 250 -4.64 -2.80 6.62
N VAL A 251 -5.50 -1.77 6.54
CA VAL A 251 -5.03 -0.38 6.61
C VAL A 251 -5.76 0.38 7.71
N ALA A 252 -5.03 0.66 8.79
CA ALA A 252 -5.43 1.52 9.88
C ALA A 252 -5.48 3.01 9.45
N PRO A 253 -6.30 3.83 10.12
CA PRO A 253 -6.52 5.21 9.73
C PRO A 253 -5.37 6.14 10.12
N SER A 254 -5.35 7.31 9.50
CA SER A 254 -4.58 8.47 9.94
C SER A 254 -5.51 9.56 10.45
N TYR A 255 -5.21 10.08 11.61
CA TYR A 255 -5.92 11.22 12.17
C TYR A 255 -5.08 12.47 12.09
N LYS A 256 -5.68 13.58 11.68
CA LYS A 256 -5.00 14.86 11.68
C LYS A 256 -4.86 15.41 13.10
N PRO A 257 -3.75 16.09 13.44
CA PRO A 257 -3.61 16.77 14.72
C PRO A 257 -4.72 17.80 14.96
N ALA A 258 -5.04 18.08 16.22
CA ALA A 258 -5.96 19.15 16.59
C ALA A 258 -5.53 20.49 15.95
N GLY A 259 -6.50 21.24 15.41
CA GLY A 259 -6.25 22.50 14.69
C GLY A 259 -5.77 22.34 13.23
N SER A 260 -5.41 21.12 12.80
CA SER A 260 -4.98 20.90 11.42
C SER A 260 -6.13 21.00 10.42
N ALA A 261 -5.88 21.73 9.33
CA ALA A 261 -6.73 21.82 8.16
C ALA A 261 -6.46 20.71 7.13
N ALA A 262 -5.50 19.81 7.39
CA ALA A 262 -5.15 18.74 6.47
C ALA A 262 -6.37 17.85 6.15
N HIS A 263 -6.38 17.34 4.92
CA HIS A 263 -7.18 16.20 4.55
C HIS A 263 -6.33 14.95 4.77
N CYS A 264 -6.82 14.04 5.59
CA CYS A 264 -6.18 12.75 5.81
C CYS A 264 -7.13 11.66 5.32
N ASP A 265 -6.71 10.96 4.27
CA ASP A 265 -7.37 9.79 3.72
C ASP A 265 -6.63 8.52 4.13
N THR A 266 -7.29 7.36 4.10
CA THR A 266 -6.58 6.09 4.36
C THR A 266 -5.89 5.60 3.11
N LEU A 267 -6.59 5.61 1.97
CA LEU A 267 -6.02 5.37 0.67
C LEU A 267 -6.50 6.44 -0.32
N GLN A 268 -5.57 7.29 -0.74
CA GLN A 268 -5.83 8.33 -1.74
C GLN A 268 -5.18 8.01 -3.08
N LEU A 269 -5.95 8.19 -4.15
CA LEU A 269 -5.44 8.37 -5.51
C LEU A 269 -5.34 9.87 -5.79
N SER A 270 -4.16 10.37 -6.19
CA SER A 270 -3.99 11.78 -6.54
C SER A 270 -2.90 12.01 -7.59
N GLY A 271 -2.92 13.18 -8.24
CA GLY A 271 -1.88 13.60 -9.17
C GLY A 271 -2.40 14.15 -10.50
N ASP A 272 -1.51 14.24 -11.49
CA ASP A 272 -1.72 14.95 -12.74
C ASP A 272 -1.71 14.08 -14.01
N LYS A 273 -1.59 12.75 -13.89
CA LYS A 273 -1.55 11.80 -15.01
C LYS A 273 -2.57 10.67 -14.84
N PRO A 274 -2.88 9.91 -15.91
CA PRO A 274 -3.81 8.80 -15.82
C PRO A 274 -3.45 7.81 -14.71
N GLN A 275 -4.48 7.38 -13.99
CA GLN A 275 -4.43 6.38 -12.93
C GLN A 275 -5.43 5.27 -13.27
N THR A 276 -4.96 4.19 -13.89
CA THR A 276 -5.84 3.15 -14.46
C THR A 276 -5.71 1.82 -13.72
N THR A 277 -6.81 1.09 -13.61
CA THR A 277 -6.83 -0.28 -13.09
C THR A 277 -6.24 -0.39 -11.68
N VAL A 278 -6.89 0.24 -10.71
CA VAL A 278 -6.56 0.06 -9.29
C VAL A 278 -7.56 -0.91 -8.67
N THR A 279 -7.08 -2.06 -8.20
CA THR A 279 -7.93 -3.07 -7.56
C THR A 279 -7.63 -3.17 -6.08
N VAL A 280 -8.65 -3.06 -5.25
CA VAL A 280 -8.62 -3.42 -3.83
C VAL A 280 -9.39 -4.73 -3.70
N ARG A 281 -8.71 -5.80 -3.28
CA ARG A 281 -9.27 -7.15 -3.19
C ARG A 281 -9.03 -7.77 -1.83
N ASP A 282 -10.01 -8.47 -1.27
CA ASP A 282 -9.88 -9.23 -0.01
C ASP A 282 -9.33 -8.37 1.16
N SER A 283 -9.46 -7.04 1.08
CA SER A 283 -8.76 -6.10 1.95
C SER A 283 -9.74 -5.39 2.88
N VAL A 284 -9.21 -4.89 4.00
CA VAL A 284 -9.92 -4.00 4.91
C VAL A 284 -9.26 -2.63 4.97
N ILE A 285 -10.07 -1.57 4.85
CA ILE A 285 -9.62 -0.18 4.95
C ILE A 285 -10.50 0.55 5.97
N PHE A 286 -9.89 1.10 7.01
CA PHE A 286 -10.57 1.90 8.03
C PHE A 286 -10.38 3.39 7.78
N ALA A 287 -11.44 4.18 7.86
CA ALA A 287 -11.41 5.57 7.43
C ALA A 287 -10.58 6.48 8.34
N SER A 288 -9.64 7.18 7.71
CA SER A 288 -8.99 8.38 8.24
C SER A 288 -9.99 9.51 8.43
N THR A 289 -9.53 10.65 8.94
CA THR A 289 -10.40 11.80 9.27
C THR A 289 -11.33 12.25 8.13
N ASN A 290 -10.93 12.08 6.87
CA ASN A 290 -11.76 12.42 5.71
C ASN A 290 -12.49 11.19 5.14
N ALA A 291 -11.74 10.17 4.71
CA ALA A 291 -12.31 8.96 4.12
C ALA A 291 -11.38 7.75 4.23
N ALA A 292 -11.94 6.54 4.10
CA ALA A 292 -11.15 5.32 3.87
C ALA A 292 -10.58 5.29 2.46
N PHE A 293 -11.39 5.62 1.45
CA PHE A 293 -10.89 5.74 0.08
C PHE A 293 -11.36 7.02 -0.59
N ILE A 294 -10.43 7.66 -1.31
CA ILE A 294 -10.74 8.78 -2.20
C ILE A 294 -10.10 8.52 -3.58
N PRO A 295 -10.90 8.54 -4.67
CA PRO A 295 -10.35 8.48 -6.00
C PRO A 295 -9.85 9.86 -6.47
N SER A 296 -9.00 9.84 -7.49
CA SER A 296 -8.68 11.01 -8.30
C SER A 296 -9.75 11.17 -9.39
N ALA A 297 -10.07 12.40 -9.77
CA ALA A 297 -11.03 12.67 -10.85
C ALA A 297 -10.56 12.15 -12.23
N ILE A 298 -9.27 11.90 -12.39
CA ILE A 298 -8.64 11.36 -13.61
C ILE A 298 -8.34 9.85 -13.51
N ALA A 299 -8.81 9.20 -12.44
CA ALA A 299 -8.69 7.75 -12.31
C ALA A 299 -9.75 7.04 -13.17
N ALA A 300 -9.46 5.79 -13.57
CA ALA A 300 -10.41 4.93 -14.26
C ALA A 300 -10.20 3.47 -13.89
N GLY A 301 -11.28 2.68 -13.90
CA GLY A 301 -11.20 1.24 -13.61
C GLY A 301 -10.76 0.93 -12.17
N VAL A 302 -11.21 1.73 -11.20
CA VAL A 302 -11.01 1.41 -9.79
C VAL A 302 -12.02 0.34 -9.39
N MET A 303 -11.56 -0.80 -8.86
CA MET A 303 -12.40 -1.94 -8.48
C MET A 303 -12.21 -2.29 -7.00
N PHE A 304 -13.32 -2.42 -6.27
CA PHE A 304 -13.38 -3.10 -4.98
C PHE A 304 -13.93 -4.52 -5.19
N ASP A 305 -13.14 -5.54 -4.90
CA ASP A 305 -13.49 -6.94 -5.15
C ASP A 305 -13.41 -7.70 -3.84
N HIS A 306 -14.55 -8.09 -3.26
CA HIS A 306 -14.59 -8.74 -1.95
C HIS A 306 -13.81 -7.96 -0.87
N SER A 307 -14.14 -6.68 -0.69
CA SER A 307 -13.44 -5.81 0.28
C SER A 307 -14.37 -5.25 1.35
N LEU A 308 -13.81 -4.99 2.52
CA LEU A 308 -14.48 -4.33 3.64
C LEU A 308 -13.94 -2.91 3.81
N VAL A 309 -14.81 -1.90 3.72
CA VAL A 309 -14.41 -0.51 3.90
C VAL A 309 -15.23 0.10 5.03
N VAL A 310 -14.56 0.46 6.12
CA VAL A 310 -15.21 0.89 7.36
C VAL A 310 -14.94 2.37 7.59
N GLY A 311 -15.95 3.20 7.34
CA GLY A 311 -16.01 4.60 7.74
C GLY A 311 -17.11 4.85 8.78
N GLY A 312 -17.62 6.07 8.80
CA GLY A 312 -18.63 6.50 9.75
C GLY A 312 -18.10 6.53 11.18
N ASP A 313 -19.02 6.40 12.13
CA ASP A 313 -18.72 6.23 13.54
C ASP A 313 -18.29 4.79 13.89
N ARG A 314 -18.63 3.80 13.05
CA ARG A 314 -18.33 2.39 13.30
C ARG A 314 -16.85 2.07 13.27
N MET A 315 -16.04 2.81 12.51
CA MET A 315 -14.58 2.63 12.56
C MET A 315 -13.99 2.92 13.95
N LEU A 316 -14.68 3.72 14.79
CA LEU A 316 -14.26 4.03 16.16
C LEU A 316 -14.32 2.84 17.11
N GLN A 317 -15.03 1.78 16.74
CA GLN A 317 -15.03 0.52 17.48
C GLN A 317 -13.65 -0.16 17.45
N ARG A 318 -12.83 0.12 16.43
CA ARG A 318 -11.45 -0.38 16.31
C ARG A 318 -10.41 0.71 16.58
N PHE A 319 -10.65 1.93 16.11
CA PHE A 319 -9.70 3.03 16.21
C PHE A 319 -10.36 4.28 16.82
N PRO A 320 -10.53 4.34 18.16
CA PRO A 320 -11.02 5.54 18.82
C PRO A 320 -10.19 6.78 18.47
N VAL A 321 -10.81 7.96 18.40
CA VAL A 321 -10.10 9.21 18.14
C VAL A 321 -9.22 9.55 19.35
N PRO A 322 -7.89 9.67 19.20
CA PRO A 322 -7.01 10.10 20.27
C PRO A 322 -7.30 11.55 20.69
N PRO A 323 -7.08 11.93 21.97
CA PRO A 323 -7.32 13.31 22.45
C PRO A 323 -6.61 14.40 21.65
N GLU A 324 -5.42 14.10 21.11
CA GLU A 324 -4.58 15.03 20.36
C GLU A 324 -4.93 15.12 18.86
N ALA A 325 -5.89 14.30 18.40
CA ALA A 325 -6.43 14.37 17.05
C ALA A 325 -7.61 15.35 16.94
N ASN A 326 -7.85 15.87 15.74
CA ASN A 326 -9.01 16.70 15.46
C ASN A 326 -10.29 15.85 15.47
N ALA A 327 -11.28 16.28 16.26
CA ALA A 327 -12.61 15.66 16.28
C ALA A 327 -13.33 15.84 14.93
N PHE A 328 -14.26 14.93 14.62
CA PHE A 328 -15.08 14.99 13.40
C PHE A 328 -16.17 16.08 13.50
N THR A 329 -15.76 17.34 13.44
CA THR A 329 -16.65 18.50 13.57
C THR A 329 -17.50 18.75 12.33
N SER A 330 -17.13 18.18 11.18
CA SER A 330 -17.87 18.27 9.90
C SER A 330 -18.66 17.00 9.56
N GLY A 331 -18.91 16.13 10.55
CA GLY A 331 -19.53 14.82 10.37
C GLY A 331 -18.53 13.69 10.21
N PHE A 332 -19.00 12.46 10.36
CA PHE A 332 -18.16 11.26 10.33
C PHE A 332 -17.52 10.99 8.95
N PRO A 333 -16.32 10.36 8.92
CA PRO A 333 -15.60 10.11 7.68
C PRO A 333 -16.35 9.14 6.75
N SER A 334 -16.11 9.27 5.45
CA SER A 334 -16.78 8.41 4.45
C SER A 334 -16.06 7.07 4.29
N ALA A 335 -16.80 5.99 3.98
CA ALA A 335 -16.19 4.77 3.49
C ALA A 335 -15.53 5.03 2.13
N VAL A 336 -16.27 5.66 1.21
CA VAL A 336 -15.74 6.11 -0.08
C VAL A 336 -16.20 7.53 -0.35
N ASN A 337 -15.25 8.43 -0.58
CA ASN A 337 -15.54 9.82 -0.96
C ASN A 337 -15.26 10.05 -2.45
N GLY A 338 -16.10 9.48 -3.33
CA GLY A 338 -16.04 9.71 -4.79
C GLY A 338 -16.86 10.91 -5.27
N SER A 339 -17.12 11.91 -4.43
CA SER A 339 -17.98 13.05 -4.78
C SER A 339 -17.50 13.75 -6.06
N GLY A 340 -18.38 13.94 -7.04
CA GLY A 340 -18.04 14.58 -8.32
C GLY A 340 -17.39 13.66 -9.35
N THR A 341 -17.25 12.36 -9.06
CA THR A 341 -16.73 11.36 -10.02
C THR A 341 -17.88 10.56 -10.64
N VAL A 342 -17.72 10.17 -11.92
CA VAL A 342 -18.72 9.45 -12.70
C VAL A 342 -18.07 8.28 -13.45
N GLY A 343 -18.54 7.06 -13.18
CA GLY A 343 -18.16 5.86 -13.93
C GLY A 343 -16.74 5.35 -13.67
N ILE A 344 -16.03 5.85 -12.66
CA ILE A 344 -14.63 5.46 -12.41
C ILE A 344 -14.48 4.33 -11.39
N LEU A 345 -15.48 4.17 -10.51
CA LEU A 345 -15.50 3.22 -9.40
C LEU A 345 -16.40 2.02 -9.73
N SER A 346 -15.98 0.82 -9.39
CA SER A 346 -16.77 -0.41 -9.45
C SER A 346 -16.62 -1.22 -8.15
N ALA A 347 -17.66 -1.98 -7.80
CA ALA A 347 -17.63 -2.88 -6.65
C ALA A 347 -18.26 -4.23 -6.98
N ARG A 348 -17.68 -5.29 -6.44
CA ARG A 348 -18.21 -6.65 -6.47
C ARG A 348 -18.01 -7.31 -5.11
N ASN A 349 -19.03 -8.03 -4.62
CA ASN A 349 -18.97 -8.83 -3.39
C ASN A 349 -18.44 -8.07 -2.15
N SER A 350 -18.60 -6.74 -2.10
CA SER A 350 -17.96 -5.89 -1.10
C SER A 350 -18.95 -5.38 -0.05
N THR A 351 -18.42 -4.91 1.08
CA THR A 351 -19.19 -4.35 2.19
C THR A 351 -18.65 -2.97 2.56
N PHE A 352 -19.50 -1.95 2.49
CA PHE A 352 -19.15 -0.60 2.90
C PHE A 352 -19.96 -0.17 4.13
N ILE A 353 -19.26 0.24 5.20
CA ILE A 353 -19.89 0.74 6.42
C ILE A 353 -19.65 2.23 6.50
N GLY A 354 -20.72 3.03 6.46
CA GLY A 354 -20.67 4.49 6.39
C GLY A 354 -20.94 5.06 5.00
N PRO A 355 -20.80 6.38 4.81
CA PRO A 355 -21.15 7.04 3.55
C PRO A 355 -20.34 6.56 2.35
N VAL A 356 -21.05 6.26 1.25
CA VAL A 356 -20.48 5.92 -0.07
C VAL A 356 -20.94 6.99 -1.06
N ARG A 357 -19.99 7.62 -1.77
CA ARG A 357 -20.25 8.75 -2.66
C ARG A 357 -19.69 8.52 -4.07
N GLY A 358 -20.23 9.26 -5.03
CA GLY A 358 -19.89 9.19 -6.46
C GLY A 358 -20.98 8.50 -7.29
N GLU A 359 -20.81 8.52 -8.61
CA GLU A 359 -21.61 7.70 -9.53
C GLU A 359 -20.75 6.55 -10.06
N TRP A 360 -21.13 5.32 -9.73
CA TRP A 360 -20.35 4.11 -9.95
C TRP A 360 -20.59 3.55 -11.36
N ALA A 361 -19.60 2.88 -11.94
CA ALA A 361 -19.76 2.17 -13.20
C ALA A 361 -20.57 0.88 -13.01
N THR A 362 -20.07 -0.03 -12.17
CA THR A 362 -20.72 -1.33 -11.93
C THR A 362 -20.72 -1.66 -10.44
N VAL A 363 -21.86 -2.12 -9.94
CA VAL A 363 -22.01 -2.60 -8.56
C VAL A 363 -22.74 -3.94 -8.56
N GLU A 364 -22.07 -4.97 -8.05
CA GLU A 364 -22.59 -6.35 -8.01
C GLU A 364 -22.47 -6.93 -6.59
N SER A 365 -23.54 -7.55 -6.09
CA SER A 365 -23.54 -8.29 -4.81
C SER A 365 -22.86 -7.55 -3.66
N THR A 366 -23.08 -6.24 -3.58
CA THR A 366 -22.34 -5.35 -2.68
C THR A 366 -23.31 -4.67 -1.72
N THR A 367 -22.97 -4.65 -0.44
CA THR A 367 -23.81 -4.10 0.63
C THR A 367 -23.25 -2.80 1.18
N VAL A 368 -24.16 -1.93 1.64
CA VAL A 368 -23.80 -0.69 2.33
C VAL A 368 -24.66 -0.47 3.58
N SER A 369 -24.09 0.13 4.62
CA SER A 369 -24.82 0.35 5.88
C SER A 369 -25.90 1.44 5.81
N GLY A 370 -25.86 2.30 4.79
CA GLY A 370 -26.76 3.44 4.63
C GLY A 370 -27.99 3.13 3.78
N SER A 371 -29.05 3.91 3.95
CA SER A 371 -30.25 3.89 3.09
C SER A 371 -30.13 4.80 1.87
N ASN A 372 -29.27 5.81 1.93
CA ASN A 372 -28.96 6.69 0.80
C ASN A 372 -27.89 6.05 -0.08
N LEU A 373 -28.34 5.30 -1.08
CA LEU A 373 -27.47 4.52 -1.96
C LEU A 373 -26.84 5.42 -3.04
N ALA A 374 -25.53 5.24 -3.25
CA ALA A 374 -24.84 5.84 -4.39
C ALA A 374 -25.39 5.27 -5.71
N ARG A 375 -25.40 6.08 -6.76
CA ARG A 375 -25.86 5.66 -8.09
C ARG A 375 -24.82 4.75 -8.74
N SER A 376 -25.29 3.84 -9.59
CA SER A 376 -24.47 2.99 -10.44
C SER A 376 -25.07 2.93 -11.85
N ALA A 377 -24.22 2.91 -12.88
CA ALA A 377 -24.66 2.75 -14.26
C ALA A 377 -25.17 1.32 -14.53
N THR A 378 -24.52 0.32 -13.93
CA THR A 378 -24.92 -1.09 -13.99
C THR A 378 -24.99 -1.69 -12.57
N GLY A 379 -26.05 -2.45 -12.30
CA GLY A 379 -26.28 -3.06 -10.99
C GLY A 379 -26.60 -2.03 -9.90
N GLY A 380 -26.37 -2.36 -8.63
CA GLY A 380 -26.69 -1.47 -7.50
C GLY A 380 -26.28 -2.02 -6.14
N PHE A 381 -26.13 -1.10 -5.19
CA PHE A 381 -25.88 -1.43 -3.79
C PHE A 381 -27.14 -2.00 -3.13
N THR A 382 -26.96 -2.94 -2.21
CA THR A 382 -28.03 -3.38 -1.29
C THR A 382 -27.84 -2.70 0.06
N SER A 383 -28.89 -2.07 0.59
CA SER A 383 -28.84 -1.50 1.94
C SER A 383 -28.94 -2.62 2.99
N ASP A 384 -28.00 -2.66 3.93
CA ASP A 384 -28.05 -3.47 5.14
C ASP A 384 -27.88 -2.59 6.37
N PRO A 385 -28.97 -2.11 6.98
CA PRO A 385 -28.92 -1.25 8.15
C PRO A 385 -28.28 -1.91 9.38
N SER A 386 -28.22 -3.24 9.46
CA SER A 386 -27.60 -3.93 10.61
C SER A 386 -26.11 -3.60 10.74
N LEU A 387 -25.46 -3.27 9.62
CA LEU A 387 -24.07 -2.81 9.58
C LEU A 387 -23.84 -1.49 10.32
N SER A 388 -24.87 -0.69 10.56
CA SER A 388 -24.77 0.54 11.37
C SER A 388 -24.68 0.27 12.88
N SER A 389 -24.89 -0.99 13.29
CA SER A 389 -24.89 -1.42 14.69
C SER A 389 -23.72 -2.34 15.07
N ILE A 390 -22.76 -2.54 14.16
CA ILE A 390 -21.58 -3.37 14.45
C ILE A 390 -20.76 -2.80 15.61
N ASP A 391 -20.10 -3.71 16.32
CA ASP A 391 -19.25 -3.45 17.46
C ASP A 391 -17.82 -3.98 17.23
N ALA A 392 -16.96 -3.83 18.24
CA ALA A 392 -15.60 -4.34 18.20
C ALA A 392 -15.55 -5.87 18.04
N THR A 393 -16.51 -6.60 18.61
CA THR A 393 -16.61 -8.07 18.52
C THR A 393 -16.86 -8.53 17.09
N TRP A 394 -17.79 -7.88 16.39
CA TRP A 394 -18.06 -8.16 14.99
C TRP A 394 -16.81 -7.90 14.13
N LEU A 395 -16.13 -6.77 14.35
CA LEU A 395 -14.90 -6.44 13.63
C LEU A 395 -13.80 -7.47 13.93
N GLU A 396 -13.63 -7.89 15.17
CA GLU A 396 -12.64 -8.91 15.54
C GLU A 396 -12.92 -10.27 14.90
N LYS A 397 -14.20 -10.64 14.71
CA LYS A 397 -14.58 -11.88 14.03
C LYS A 397 -14.31 -11.82 12.52
N VAL A 398 -14.67 -10.71 11.88
CA VAL A 398 -14.65 -10.58 10.41
C VAL A 398 -13.27 -10.17 9.89
N THR A 399 -12.58 -9.32 10.65
CA THR A 399 -11.24 -8.81 10.36
C THR A 399 -10.44 -8.65 11.67
N PRO A 400 -9.89 -9.77 12.20
CA PRO A 400 -9.17 -9.76 13.46
C PRO A 400 -8.00 -8.77 13.46
N VAL A 401 -7.70 -8.17 14.61
CA VAL A 401 -6.53 -7.28 14.73
C VAL A 401 -5.26 -8.04 14.31
N PRO A 402 -4.46 -7.53 13.36
CA PRO A 402 -3.25 -8.19 12.91
C PRO A 402 -2.06 -7.89 13.84
N THR A 403 -2.06 -8.51 15.02
CA THR A 403 -0.92 -8.44 15.94
C THR A 403 0.30 -9.15 15.35
N ASP A 404 1.50 -8.80 15.82
CA ASP A 404 2.75 -9.43 15.35
C ASP A 404 2.72 -10.95 15.48
N GLU A 405 2.16 -11.46 16.57
CA GLU A 405 2.00 -12.90 16.80
C GLU A 405 1.09 -13.54 15.73
N ARG A 406 -0.07 -12.95 15.48
CA ARG A 406 -1.02 -13.47 14.50
C ARG A 406 -0.46 -13.39 13.08
N LEU A 407 0.25 -12.32 12.74
CA LEU A 407 0.91 -12.17 11.45
C LEU A 407 1.99 -13.23 11.24
N ARG A 408 2.82 -13.49 12.25
CA ARG A 408 3.80 -14.59 12.18
C ARG A 408 3.14 -15.96 12.03
N ALA A 409 1.96 -16.17 12.63
CA ALA A 409 1.22 -17.42 12.53
C ALA A 409 0.62 -17.69 11.14
N VAL A 410 0.40 -16.66 10.31
CA VAL A 410 -0.12 -16.80 8.94
C VAL A 410 0.93 -16.62 7.85
N TRP A 411 2.05 -15.93 8.14
CA TRP A 411 3.17 -15.68 7.21
C TRP A 411 4.38 -16.56 7.49
N ALA A 412 4.15 -17.85 7.66
CA ALA A 412 5.20 -18.81 7.91
C ALA A 412 5.93 -19.14 6.60
N LEU A 413 7.06 -18.46 6.35
CA LEU A 413 7.99 -18.71 5.24
C LEU A 413 8.95 -19.85 5.57
#